data_AF-A0A256IH22-F1
#
_entry.id   AF-A0A256IH22-F1
#
_cell.length_a   1.000
_cell.length_b   1.000
_cell.length_c   1.000
_cell.angle_alpha   90.00
_cell.angle_beta   90.00
_cell.angle_gamma   90.00
#
_symmetry.space_group_name_H-M   'P 1'
#
loop_
_entity.id
_entity.type
_entity.pdbx_description
1 polymer ?
#
loop_
_entity_poly.entity_id
_entity_poly.type
_entity_poly.pdbx_seq_one_letter_code
_entity_poly.pdbx_strand_id
1 'polypeptide(L)'
;MTGPDRSRSVDEATLRYLARAFGRRTEVRRTSLFPTNKLESLVVTLDTEYYPPDIEGVSVEIRAYTNGDFHVSYHETRPVDRRQCRWDRHDQPHNARDHFHPIPDANTAAAVDRSYATDLTRVVERTVLPWIDERVGALWESATD
;
A
#
# COMPACT_ATOMS: atom_id res chain seq x y z
N MET A 1 5.96 12.30 -29.55
CA MET A 1 6.14 12.98 -28.25
C MET A 1 4.77 13.23 -27.65
N THR A 2 4.25 12.27 -26.89
CA THR A 2 3.09 12.48 -26.03
C THR A 2 3.56 13.30 -24.84
N GLY A 3 2.98 14.50 -24.63
CA GLY A 3 3.19 15.25 -23.40
C GLY A 3 2.68 14.47 -22.19
N PRO A 4 3.02 14.88 -20.96
CA PRO A 4 2.49 14.23 -19.77
C PRO A 4 0.96 14.26 -19.84
N ASP A 5 0.34 13.09 -19.66
CA ASP A 5 -1.11 12.97 -19.60
C ASP A 5 -1.63 13.86 -18.48
N ARG A 6 -2.31 14.94 -18.86
CA ARG A 6 -2.89 15.92 -17.92
C ARG A 6 -4.01 15.32 -17.06
N SER A 7 -4.42 14.07 -17.31
CA SER A 7 -5.45 13.36 -16.54
C SER A 7 -4.98 12.88 -15.16
N ARG A 8 -3.66 12.77 -14.92
CA ARG A 8 -3.10 12.13 -13.72
C ARG A 8 -2.19 13.09 -12.94
N SER A 9 -2.79 14.03 -12.20
CA SER A 9 -2.07 14.89 -11.25
C SER A 9 -2.04 14.24 -9.86
N VAL A 10 -0.91 14.31 -9.16
CA VAL A 10 -0.78 13.77 -7.79
C VAL A 10 -1.71 14.51 -6.84
N ASP A 11 -2.49 13.76 -6.06
CA ASP A 11 -3.29 14.31 -4.96
C ASP A 11 -2.41 14.48 -3.71
N GLU A 12 -1.61 15.53 -3.70
CA GLU A 12 -0.73 15.83 -2.56
C GLU A 12 -1.50 16.08 -1.27
N ALA A 13 -2.73 16.62 -1.36
CA ALA A 13 -3.53 16.94 -0.18
C ALA A 13 -3.91 15.67 0.58
N THR A 14 -4.40 14.66 -0.16
CA THR A 14 -4.70 13.33 0.40
C THR A 14 -3.45 12.65 0.95
N LEU A 15 -2.33 12.69 0.23
CA LEU A 15 -1.08 12.09 0.71
C LEU A 15 -0.54 12.79 1.96
N ARG A 16 -0.62 14.13 2.07
CA ARG A 16 -0.25 14.87 3.28
C ARG A 16 -1.16 14.55 4.45
N TYR A 17 -2.47 14.39 4.21
CA TYR A 17 -3.41 13.97 5.24
C TYR A 17 -3.08 12.58 5.77
N LEU A 18 -2.91 11.61 4.88
CA LEU A 18 -2.53 10.24 5.24
C LEU A 18 -1.19 10.20 5.98
N ALA A 19 -0.18 10.96 5.54
CA ALA A 19 1.11 11.04 6.22
C ALA A 19 0.95 11.48 7.69
N ARG A 20 0.13 12.51 7.94
CA ARG A 20 -0.16 12.95 9.31
C ARG A 20 -0.95 11.92 10.11
N ALA A 21 -1.89 11.22 9.48
CA ALA A 21 -2.70 10.19 10.14
C ALA A 21 -1.85 8.98 10.54
N PHE A 22 -1.04 8.46 9.62
CA PHE A 22 -0.08 7.37 9.89
C PHE A 22 0.96 7.78 10.94
N GLY A 23 1.50 9.00 10.88
CA GLY A 23 2.50 9.46 11.84
C GLY A 23 2.02 9.60 13.29
N ARG A 24 0.72 9.42 13.56
CA ARG A 24 0.15 9.37 14.93
C ARG A 24 -0.03 7.94 15.46
N ARG A 25 0.24 6.92 14.65
CA ARG A 25 0.11 5.51 15.01
C ARG A 25 1.40 5.00 15.64
N THR A 26 1.29 4.21 16.69
CA THR A 26 2.45 3.64 17.41
C THR A 26 3.19 2.60 16.56
N GLU A 27 2.46 1.90 15.70
CA GLU A 27 2.98 0.86 14.81
C GLU A 27 3.73 1.45 13.59
N VAL A 28 3.75 2.78 13.45
CA VAL A 28 4.42 3.48 12.35
C VAL A 28 5.74 4.06 12.84
N ARG A 29 6.83 3.51 12.32
CA ARG A 29 8.19 3.97 12.61
C ARG A 29 8.52 5.31 11.96
N ARG A 30 8.04 5.54 10.74
CA ARG A 30 8.30 6.76 9.95
C ARG A 30 7.31 6.92 8.80
N THR A 31 6.93 8.16 8.50
CA THR A 31 6.32 8.53 7.21
C THR A 31 7.27 9.38 6.38
N SER A 32 7.39 9.09 5.09
CA SER A 32 8.18 9.85 4.13
C SER A 32 7.30 10.25 2.95
N LEU A 33 6.96 11.52 2.87
CA LEU A 33 6.20 12.08 1.76
C LEU A 33 7.16 12.51 0.65
N PHE A 34 6.97 11.99 -0.56
CA PHE A 34 7.77 12.27 -1.75
C PHE A 34 9.30 12.09 -1.54
N PRO A 35 9.76 10.92 -1.05
CA PRO A 35 11.19 10.66 -0.97
C PRO A 35 11.83 10.74 -2.37
N THR A 36 13.11 11.10 -2.43
CA THR A 36 13.84 11.38 -3.68
C THR A 36 13.76 10.24 -4.71
N ASN A 37 13.61 8.99 -4.27
CA ASN A 37 13.48 7.82 -5.12
C ASN A 37 12.03 7.41 -5.45
N LYS A 38 11.01 8.07 -4.87
CA LYS A 38 9.58 7.83 -5.11
C LYS A 38 8.80 9.15 -5.04
N LEU A 39 8.99 10.00 -6.05
CA LEU A 39 8.57 11.41 -6.06
C LEU A 39 7.05 11.64 -6.01
N GLU A 40 6.21 10.63 -6.29
CA GLU A 40 4.74 10.72 -6.26
C GLU A 40 4.10 9.92 -5.12
N SER A 41 4.91 9.39 -4.20
CA SER A 41 4.44 8.45 -3.19
C SER A 41 4.56 9.00 -1.77
N LEU A 42 3.60 8.61 -0.92
CA LEU A 42 3.82 8.49 0.51
C LEU A 42 4.38 7.09 0.80
N VAL A 43 5.50 7.02 1.51
CA VAL A 43 6.03 5.75 2.05
C VAL A 43 5.87 5.77 3.57
N VAL A 44 5.14 4.80 4.09
CA VAL A 44 4.97 4.55 5.53
C VAL A 44 5.83 3.35 5.89
N THR A 45 6.86 3.53 6.72
CA THR A 45 7.65 2.44 7.29
C THR A 45 6.97 2.01 8.59
N LEU A 46 6.59 0.73 8.66
CA LEU A 46 6.03 0.15 9.88
C LEU A 46 7.16 -0.32 10.79
N ASP A 47 6.90 -0.32 12.09
CA ASP A 47 7.89 -0.74 13.07
C ASP A 47 7.97 -2.27 13.14
N THR A 48 9.14 -2.81 12.80
CA THR A 48 9.39 -4.26 12.76
C THR A 48 9.36 -4.90 14.14
N GLU A 49 9.39 -4.13 15.23
CA GLU A 49 9.19 -4.65 16.59
C GLU A 49 7.80 -5.29 16.79
N TYR A 50 6.81 -4.96 15.94
CA TYR A 50 5.48 -5.59 15.94
C TYR A 50 5.41 -6.87 15.09
N TYR A 51 6.51 -7.29 14.45
CA TYR A 51 6.57 -8.41 13.53
C TYR A 51 7.51 -9.53 14.06
N PRO A 52 7.35 -10.78 13.58
CA PRO A 52 8.28 -11.85 13.92
C PRO A 52 9.73 -11.53 13.50
N PRO A 53 10.74 -12.15 14.15
CA PRO A 53 12.16 -11.82 13.94
C PRO A 53 12.68 -12.01 12.50
N ASP A 54 12.02 -12.80 11.66
CA ASP A 54 12.41 -13.03 10.26
C ASP A 54 11.93 -11.91 9.30
N ILE A 55 11.18 -10.92 9.81
CA ILE A 55 10.75 -9.75 9.06
C ILE A 55 11.72 -8.59 9.31
N GLU A 56 12.58 -8.30 8.33
CA GLU A 56 13.62 -7.27 8.43
C GLU A 56 13.13 -5.87 8.07
N GLY A 57 11.99 -5.76 7.37
CA GLY A 57 11.45 -4.48 6.97
C GLY A 57 10.04 -4.56 6.43
N VAL A 58 9.23 -3.57 6.79
CA VAL A 58 7.84 -3.47 6.32
C VAL A 58 7.51 -2.04 5.90
N SER A 59 6.84 -1.90 4.76
CA SER A 59 6.37 -0.59 4.32
C SER A 59 5.05 -0.64 3.57
N VAL A 60 4.30 0.47 3.65
CA VAL A 60 3.15 0.76 2.81
C VAL A 60 3.50 1.93 1.89
N GLU A 61 3.48 1.72 0.58
CA GLU A 61 3.60 2.77 -0.42
C GLU A 61 2.21 3.17 -0.92
N ILE A 62 1.91 4.46 -0.90
CA ILE A 62 0.63 5.02 -1.34
C ILE A 62 0.87 6.04 -2.44
N ARG A 63 0.21 5.87 -3.58
CA ARG A 63 0.07 6.86 -4.64
C ARG A 63 -1.40 7.21 -4.79
N ALA A 64 -1.70 8.49 -4.92
CA ALA A 64 -3.05 9.01 -5.03
C ALA A 64 -3.09 10.10 -6.11
N TYR A 65 -4.15 10.11 -6.91
CA TYR A 65 -4.30 11.04 -8.03
C TYR A 65 -5.63 11.77 -7.95
N THR A 66 -5.68 13.01 -8.46
CA THR A 66 -6.84 13.89 -8.37
C THR A 66 -8.06 13.38 -9.14
N ASN A 67 -7.87 12.41 -10.04
CA ASN A 67 -8.94 11.70 -10.76
C ASN A 67 -9.57 10.55 -9.94
N GLY A 68 -9.10 10.33 -8.71
CA GLY A 68 -9.55 9.26 -7.82
C GLY A 68 -8.81 7.94 -7.98
N ASP A 69 -7.86 7.83 -8.91
CA ASP A 69 -7.02 6.64 -9.04
C ASP A 69 -6.00 6.56 -7.91
N PHE A 70 -5.64 5.33 -7.53
CA PHE A 70 -4.63 5.09 -6.51
C PHE A 70 -3.94 3.75 -6.69
N HIS A 71 -2.78 3.64 -6.06
CA HIS A 71 -2.08 2.39 -5.81
C HIS A 71 -1.66 2.37 -4.35
N VAL A 72 -2.00 1.31 -3.62
CA VAL A 72 -1.49 1.06 -2.28
C VAL A 72 -0.76 -0.27 -2.31
N SER A 73 0.55 -0.27 -2.05
CA SER A 73 1.36 -1.48 -1.98
C SER A 73 1.82 -1.71 -0.55
N TYR A 74 1.68 -2.93 -0.07
CA TYR A 74 2.33 -3.39 1.15
C TYR A 74 3.54 -4.24 0.78
N HIS A 75 4.67 -4.05 1.46
CA HIS A 75 5.92 -4.74 1.20
C HIS A 75 6.51 -5.33 2.49
N GLU A 76 6.95 -6.57 2.43
CA GLU A 76 7.72 -7.29 3.44
C GLU A 76 9.11 -7.60 2.88
N THR A 77 10.15 -7.38 3.67
CA THR A 77 11.51 -7.85 3.38
C THR A 77 11.89 -8.89 4.42
N ARG A 78 12.42 -10.02 3.95
CA ARG A 78 12.98 -11.11 4.75
C ARG A 78 14.42 -11.37 4.29
N PRO A 79 15.21 -12.16 5.03
CA PRO A 79 16.57 -12.49 4.63
C PRO A 79 16.66 -13.14 3.23
N VAL A 80 15.65 -13.93 2.85
CA VAL A 80 15.67 -14.76 1.63
C VAL A 80 14.74 -14.27 0.52
N ASP A 81 13.72 -13.49 0.84
CA ASP A 81 12.71 -13.07 -0.12
C ASP A 81 12.12 -11.69 0.19
N ARG A 82 11.34 -11.19 -0.77
CA ARG A 82 10.47 -10.03 -0.58
C ARG A 82 9.08 -10.42 -0.97
N ARG A 83 8.11 -9.97 -0.18
CA ARG A 83 6.69 -10.22 -0.44
C ARG A 83 5.93 -8.92 -0.57
N GLN A 84 4.91 -8.92 -1.40
CA GLN A 84 4.06 -7.76 -1.59
C GLN A 84 2.64 -8.15 -1.98
N CYS A 85 1.70 -7.28 -1.63
CA CYS A 85 0.36 -7.24 -2.19
C CYS A 85 0.02 -5.79 -2.56
N ARG A 86 -1.01 -5.58 -3.39
CA ARG A 86 -1.36 -4.25 -3.89
C ARG A 86 -2.86 -4.09 -4.07
N TRP A 87 -3.40 -2.93 -3.66
CA TRP A 87 -4.76 -2.50 -3.96
C TRP A 87 -4.70 -1.38 -4.99
N ASP A 88 -5.40 -1.57 -6.09
CA ASP A 88 -5.37 -0.68 -7.24
C ASP A 88 -6.76 -0.15 -7.56
N ARG A 89 -6.83 1.14 -7.85
CA ARG A 89 -7.94 1.77 -8.55
C ARG A 89 -7.40 2.47 -9.79
N HIS A 90 -7.66 1.91 -10.96
CA HIS A 90 -7.36 2.55 -12.24
C HIS A 90 -8.07 1.82 -13.39
N ASP A 91 -8.24 2.52 -14.51
CA ASP A 91 -8.84 1.90 -15.69
C ASP A 91 -7.90 0.85 -16.31
N GLN A 92 -8.45 -0.31 -16.67
CA GLN A 92 -7.79 -1.41 -17.38
C GLN A 92 -8.81 -2.16 -18.25
N PRO A 93 -8.37 -2.80 -19.35
CA PRO A 93 -9.26 -3.57 -20.22
C PRO A 93 -9.63 -4.97 -19.69
N HIS A 94 -8.95 -5.48 -18.66
CA HIS A 94 -9.06 -6.91 -18.26
C HIS A 94 -9.61 -7.15 -16.86
N ASN A 95 -9.64 -6.15 -15.98
CA ASN A 95 -10.15 -6.25 -14.61
C ASN A 95 -11.14 -5.11 -14.34
N ALA A 96 -11.93 -5.24 -13.28
CA ALA A 96 -12.66 -4.10 -12.73
C ALA A 96 -11.69 -2.98 -12.33
N ARG A 97 -12.17 -1.73 -12.37
CA ARG A 97 -11.38 -0.55 -12.00
C ARG A 97 -10.71 -0.72 -10.62
N ASP A 98 -11.42 -1.36 -9.69
CA ASP A 98 -10.94 -1.73 -8.36
C ASP A 98 -10.50 -3.20 -8.35
N HIS A 99 -9.23 -3.47 -8.05
CA HIS A 99 -8.72 -4.84 -7.97
C HIS A 99 -7.57 -4.99 -6.98
N PHE A 100 -7.44 -6.19 -6.41
CA PHE A 100 -6.41 -6.56 -5.45
C PHE A 100 -5.45 -7.58 -6.05
N HIS A 101 -4.16 -7.31 -5.94
CA HIS A 101 -3.08 -8.24 -6.25
C HIS A 101 -2.58 -8.90 -4.96
N PRO A 102 -2.73 -10.22 -4.79
CA PRO A 102 -2.40 -10.90 -3.54
C PRO A 102 -0.89 -11.09 -3.33
N ILE A 103 -0.52 -11.43 -2.09
CA ILE A 103 0.80 -11.97 -1.72
C ILE A 103 1.01 -13.33 -2.42
N PRO A 104 2.23 -13.77 -2.77
CA PRO A 104 3.53 -13.22 -2.40
C PRO A 104 4.07 -12.08 -3.25
N ASP A 105 3.62 -11.90 -4.49
CA ASP A 105 4.37 -11.15 -5.50
C ASP A 105 3.56 -10.06 -6.19
N ALA A 106 2.30 -9.86 -5.79
CA ALA A 106 1.35 -8.97 -6.45
C ALA A 106 1.18 -9.30 -7.96
N ASN A 107 1.21 -10.58 -8.32
CA ASN A 107 1.10 -11.02 -9.70
C ASN A 107 -0.21 -10.54 -10.37
N THR A 108 -0.10 -9.95 -11.56
CA THR A 108 -1.24 -9.50 -12.36
C THR A 108 -2.19 -10.63 -12.75
N ALA A 109 -1.68 -11.83 -13.02
CA ALA A 109 -2.51 -12.99 -13.35
C ALA A 109 -3.33 -13.50 -12.15
N ALA A 110 -2.95 -13.13 -10.93
CA ALA A 110 -3.65 -13.47 -9.70
C ALA A 110 -4.53 -12.32 -9.17
N ALA A 111 -4.67 -11.24 -9.94
CA ALA A 111 -5.50 -10.11 -9.54
C ALA A 111 -6.96 -10.52 -9.37
N VAL A 112 -7.62 -10.01 -8.34
CA VAL A 112 -9.02 -10.29 -8.05
C VAL A 112 -9.79 -8.98 -7.97
N ASP A 113 -10.91 -8.92 -8.69
CA ASP A 113 -11.81 -7.77 -8.65
C ASP A 113 -12.31 -7.49 -7.23
N ARG A 114 -12.47 -6.20 -6.93
CA ARG A 114 -12.96 -5.69 -5.65
C ARG A 114 -13.90 -4.52 -5.88
N SER A 115 -14.46 -4.01 -4.80
CA SER A 115 -15.19 -2.75 -4.78
C SER A 115 -14.78 -2.00 -3.52
N TYR A 116 -14.03 -0.92 -3.69
CA TYR A 116 -13.51 -0.14 -2.58
C TYR A 116 -14.41 1.07 -2.30
N ALA A 117 -14.24 1.67 -1.12
CA ALA A 117 -14.85 2.96 -0.82
C ALA A 117 -14.44 4.03 -1.86
N THR A 118 -15.29 5.04 -2.06
CA THR A 118 -15.04 6.12 -3.04
C THR A 118 -13.79 6.92 -2.71
N ASP A 119 -13.56 7.24 -1.44
CA ASP A 119 -12.41 8.02 -0.98
C ASP A 119 -11.28 7.13 -0.47
N LEU A 120 -10.04 7.45 -0.86
CA LEU A 120 -8.84 6.68 -0.52
C LEU A 120 -8.62 6.57 0.99
N THR A 121 -8.96 7.59 1.78
CA THR A 121 -8.76 7.51 3.24
C THR A 121 -9.64 6.42 3.85
N ARG A 122 -10.86 6.23 3.34
CA ARG A 122 -11.72 5.11 3.73
C ARG A 122 -11.25 3.77 3.20
N VAL A 123 -10.64 3.71 2.01
CA VAL A 123 -10.02 2.47 1.52
C VAL A 123 -8.87 2.05 2.45
N VAL A 124 -8.01 3.01 2.84
CA VAL A 124 -6.93 2.75 3.80
C VAL A 124 -7.51 2.25 5.11
N GLU A 125 -8.47 2.97 5.70
CA GLU A 125 -9.08 2.63 6.99
C GLU A 125 -9.78 1.26 6.99
N ARG A 126 -10.56 0.93 5.95
CA ARG A 126 -11.49 -0.21 5.96
C ARG A 126 -11.00 -1.43 5.20
N THR A 127 -9.92 -1.31 4.44
CA THR A 127 -9.42 -2.40 3.60
C THR A 127 -7.94 -2.65 3.86
N VAL A 128 -7.10 -1.63 3.76
CA VAL A 128 -5.64 -1.81 3.87
C VAL A 128 -5.24 -2.10 5.31
N LEU A 129 -5.67 -1.29 6.28
CA LEU A 129 -5.28 -1.47 7.68
C LEU A 129 -5.79 -2.78 8.30
N PRO A 130 -7.06 -3.20 8.10
CA PRO A 130 -7.51 -4.50 8.57
C PRO A 130 -6.74 -5.67 7.95
N TRP A 131 -6.41 -5.60 6.65
CA TRP A 131 -5.60 -6.64 6.02
C TRP A 131 -4.19 -6.70 6.60
N ILE A 132 -3.56 -5.56 6.91
CA ILE A 132 -2.23 -5.54 7.55
C ILE A 132 -2.31 -6.17 8.95
N ASP A 133 -3.36 -5.88 9.72
CA ASP A 133 -3.58 -6.46 11.05
C ASP A 133 -3.72 -7.99 10.98
N GLU A 134 -4.57 -8.49 10.08
CA GLU A 134 -4.71 -9.92 9.80
C GLU A 134 -3.39 -10.55 9.35
N ARG A 135 -2.62 -9.85 8.50
CA ARG A 135 -1.32 -10.32 8.03
C ARG A 135 -0.31 -10.44 9.17
N VAL A 136 -0.26 -9.47 10.08
CA VAL A 136 0.62 -9.52 11.26
C VAL A 136 0.25 -10.73 12.13
N GLY A 137 -1.03 -10.97 12.39
CA GLY A 137 -1.49 -12.15 13.12
C GLY A 137 -1.02 -13.46 12.47
N ALA A 138 -1.27 -13.62 11.17
CA ALA A 138 -0.86 -14.81 10.42
C ALA A 138 0.67 -15.01 10.39
N LEU A 139 1.46 -13.94 10.40
CA LEU A 139 2.91 -14.01 10.48
C LEU A 139 3.37 -14.60 11.83
N TRP A 140 2.79 -14.13 12.94
CA TRP A 140 3.10 -14.65 14.28
C TRP A 140 2.69 -16.12 14.46
N GLU A 141 1.54 -16.51 13.92
CA GLU A 141 1.11 -17.91 13.91
C GLU A 141 2.12 -18.78 13.16
N SER A 142 2.57 -18.35 11.97
CA SER A 142 3.55 -19.10 11.16
C SER A 142 4.96 -19.15 11.73
N ALA A 143 5.32 -18.22 12.62
CA ALA A 143 6.64 -18.17 13.25
C ALA A 143 6.75 -19.06 14.49
N THR A 144 5.62 -19.59 14.97
CA THR A 144 5.55 -20.44 16.17
C THR A 144 5.61 -21.94 15.84
N ASP A 145 5.46 -22.30 14.55
CA ASP A 145 5.67 -23.66 14.01
C ASP A 145 7.15 -23.91 13.65
#